data_AF-A0A218P774-F1
#
_entry.id   AF-A0A218P774-F1
#
_cell.length_a   1.000
_cell.length_b   1.000
_cell.length_c   1.000
_cell.angle_alpha   90.00
_cell.angle_beta   90.00
_cell.angle_gamma   90.00
#
_symmetry.space_group_name_H-M   'P 1'
#
loop_
_entity.id
_entity.type
_entity.pdbx_description
1 polymer ?
#
loop_
_entity_poly.entity_id
_entity_poly.type
_entity_poly.pdbx_seq_one_letter_code
_entity_poly.pdbx_strand_id
1 'polypeptide(L)'
;MRVLSFLTSLLVALSFLLPWLRPPSGELTFLHILNEIVTSPNGFEGAFWWLNPSSTGSIFTYVAFFAGLFMILLGVFFGLLGGRLGPGVGLVGMLLFTVIAWYFYGGGFLEILGEGYLLALGSFVAGFLLAGGKYL
;
A
#
# COMPACT_ATOMS: atom_id res chain seq x y z
N MET A 1 -1.66 -23.54 -4.95
CA MET A 1 -1.29 -22.17 -5.38
C MET A 1 -2.41 -21.16 -5.16
N ARG A 2 -3.68 -21.45 -5.54
CA ARG A 2 -4.82 -20.55 -5.23
C ARG A 2 -4.97 -20.26 -3.73
N VAL A 3 -4.86 -21.29 -2.89
CA VAL A 3 -4.92 -21.16 -1.42
C VAL A 3 -3.80 -20.28 -0.86
N LEU A 4 -2.58 -20.39 -1.40
CA LEU A 4 -1.46 -19.55 -0.95
C LEU A 4 -1.69 -18.08 -1.30
N SER A 5 -2.08 -17.79 -2.54
CA SER A 5 -2.44 -16.43 -2.97
C SER A 5 -3.55 -15.84 -2.11
N PHE A 6 -4.58 -16.65 -1.81
CA PHE A 6 -5.67 -16.27 -0.91
C PHE A 6 -5.15 -15.93 0.49
N LEU A 7 -4.40 -16.84 1.12
CA LEU A 7 -3.90 -16.65 2.48
C LEU A 7 -2.98 -15.45 2.60
N THR A 8 -2.05 -15.27 1.66
CA THR A 8 -1.15 -14.11 1.69
C THR A 8 -1.91 -12.81 1.46
N SER A 9 -2.91 -12.80 0.57
CA SER A 9 -3.71 -11.59 0.32
C SER A 9 -4.67 -11.28 1.47
N LEU A 10 -5.14 -12.31 2.17
CA LEU A 10 -5.89 -12.15 3.41
C LEU A 10 -5.02 -11.53 4.51
N LEU A 11 -3.76 -11.97 4.65
CA LEU A 11 -2.82 -11.35 5.58
C LEU A 11 -2.56 -9.88 5.25
N VAL A 12 -2.46 -9.52 3.96
CA VAL A 12 -2.39 -8.10 3.55
C VAL A 12 -3.66 -7.36 3.95
N ALA A 13 -4.84 -7.91 3.68
CA ALA A 13 -6.10 -7.26 4.07
C ALA A 13 -6.18 -7.03 5.59
N LEU A 14 -5.73 -8.00 6.39
CA LEU A 14 -5.67 -7.87 7.85
C LEU A 14 -4.64 -6.83 8.30
N SER A 15 -3.55 -6.66 7.55
CA SER A 15 -2.53 -5.63 7.84
C SER A 15 -3.08 -4.21 7.77
N PHE A 16 -4.21 -3.96 7.09
CA PHE A 16 -4.84 -2.64 6.99
C PHE A 16 -5.37 -2.12 8.34
N LEU A 17 -5.58 -3.02 9.31
CA LEU A 17 -5.98 -2.68 10.67
C LEU A 17 -4.80 -2.18 11.52
N LEU A 18 -3.57 -2.48 11.10
CA LEU A 18 -2.34 -2.17 11.84
C LEU A 18 -1.75 -0.84 11.36
N PRO A 19 -0.87 -0.20 12.15
CA PRO A 19 -0.12 0.97 11.71
C PRO A 19 0.74 0.63 10.49
N TRP A 20 0.56 1.40 9.41
CA TRP A 20 1.39 1.30 8.21
C TRP A 20 2.57 2.27 8.30
N LEU A 21 2.31 3.48 8.79
CA LEU A 21 3.33 4.48 9.09
C LEU A 21 3.12 4.99 10.51
N ARG A 22 4.21 5.30 11.21
CA ARG A 22 4.25 5.89 12.56
C ARG A 22 5.03 7.21 12.55
N PRO A 23 4.61 8.24 11.78
CA PRO A 23 5.26 9.53 11.84
C PRO A 23 5.10 10.18 13.24
N PRO A 24 5.96 11.15 13.60
CA PRO A 24 5.87 11.85 14.90
C PRO A 24 4.51 12.50 15.19
N SER A 25 3.72 12.78 14.15
CA SER A 25 2.38 13.36 14.22
C SER A 25 1.29 12.36 14.63
N GLY A 26 1.57 11.05 14.66
CA GLY A 26 0.61 10.01 15.02
C GLY A 26 0.65 8.80 14.10
N GLU A 27 0.02 7.69 14.52
CA GLU A 27 -0.03 6.46 13.71
C GLU A 27 -1.01 6.59 12.54
N LEU A 28 -0.57 6.19 11.36
CA LEU A 28 -1.37 6.13 10.15
C LEU A 28 -1.65 4.66 9.80
N THR A 29 -2.89 4.24 9.98
CA THR A 29 -3.40 2.98 9.44
C THR A 29 -4.04 3.20 8.07
N PHE A 30 -4.18 2.14 7.29
CA PHE A 30 -4.89 2.22 6.00
C PHE A 30 -6.36 2.62 6.20
N LEU A 31 -6.99 2.15 7.28
CA LEU A 31 -8.35 2.54 7.63
C LEU A 31 -8.47 4.01 8.04
N HIS A 32 -7.46 4.56 8.73
CA HIS A 32 -7.44 5.97 9.08
C HIS A 32 -7.43 6.85 7.82
N ILE A 33 -6.59 6.50 6.84
CA ILE A 33 -6.56 7.14 5.53
C ILE A 33 -7.93 7.07 4.85
N LEU A 34 -8.55 5.89 4.83
CA LEU A 34 -9.88 5.71 4.22
C LEU A 34 -10.96 6.52 4.94
N ASN A 35 -10.91 6.59 6.27
CA ASN A 35 -11.83 7.37 7.08
C ASN A 35 -11.70 8.86 6.78
N GLU A 36 -10.48 9.40 6.71
CA GLU A 36 -10.24 10.80 6.36
C GLU A 36 -10.79 11.12 4.96
N ILE A 37 -10.57 10.24 3.97
CA ILE A 37 -11.08 10.43 2.61
C ILE A 37 -12.62 10.49 2.58
N VAL A 38 -13.29 9.64 3.36
CA VAL A 38 -14.76 9.52 3.34
C VAL A 38 -15.44 10.62 4.16
N THR A 39 -14.82 11.05 5.26
CA THR A 39 -15.43 11.96 6.23
C THR A 39 -14.99 13.41 6.11
N SER A 40 -13.83 13.67 5.48
CA SER A 40 -13.35 15.04 5.26
C SER A 40 -14.19 15.75 4.19
N PRO A 41 -14.60 17.02 4.40
CA PRO A 41 -15.26 17.83 3.37
C PRO A 41 -14.42 17.97 2.10
N ASN A 42 -13.10 17.89 2.24
CA ASN A 42 -12.12 18.01 1.16
C ASN A 42 -11.71 16.62 0.60
N GLY A 43 -12.29 15.53 1.12
CA GLY A 43 -12.06 14.16 0.69
C GLY A 43 -10.57 13.79 0.54
N PHE A 44 -10.21 13.31 -0.64
CA PHE A 44 -8.82 12.96 -1.00
C PHE A 44 -7.85 14.14 -0.90
N GLU A 45 -8.30 15.35 -1.26
CA GLU A 45 -7.45 16.55 -1.23
C GLU A 45 -7.14 16.95 0.22
N GLY A 46 -8.08 16.70 1.14
CA GLY A 46 -7.91 16.90 2.58
C GLY A 46 -7.01 15.88 3.25
N ALA A 47 -7.26 14.58 3.03
CA ALA A 47 -6.49 13.48 3.63
C ALA A 47 -5.01 13.49 3.21
N PHE A 48 -4.73 14.05 2.04
CA PHE A 48 -3.40 14.10 1.45
C PHE A 48 -2.97 15.53 1.13
N TRP A 49 -3.34 16.49 1.99
CA TRP A 49 -2.95 17.89 1.84
C TRP A 49 -1.42 18.09 1.77
N TRP A 50 -0.65 17.21 2.44
CA TRP A 50 0.81 17.16 2.39
C TRP A 50 1.36 16.67 1.04
N LEU A 51 0.51 16.05 0.21
CA LEU A 51 0.76 15.69 -1.19
C LEU A 51 0.14 16.71 -2.17
N ASN A 52 -0.49 17.79 -1.69
CA ASN A 52 -1.18 18.74 -2.57
C ASN A 52 -0.19 19.39 -3.54
N PRO A 53 -0.36 19.19 -4.86
CA PRO A 53 0.66 19.58 -5.80
C PRO A 53 0.72 21.08 -6.05
N SER A 54 1.83 21.72 -5.67
CA SER A 54 2.16 23.12 -6.02
C SER A 54 2.96 23.25 -7.32
N SER A 55 3.36 22.12 -7.92
CA SER A 55 4.16 22.04 -9.14
C SER A 55 3.80 20.81 -9.99
N THR A 56 4.14 20.82 -11.28
CA THR A 56 3.94 19.67 -12.17
C THR A 56 4.60 18.38 -11.65
N GLY A 57 5.79 18.49 -11.04
CA GLY A 57 6.48 17.35 -10.43
C GLY A 57 5.68 16.73 -9.28
N SER A 58 5.09 17.55 -8.42
CA SER A 58 4.23 17.06 -7.33
C SER A 58 2.92 16.44 -7.82
N ILE A 59 2.38 16.84 -8.99
CA ILE A 59 1.19 16.19 -9.59
C ILE A 59 1.51 14.74 -9.94
N PHE A 60 2.67 14.50 -10.56
CA PHE A 60 3.10 13.13 -10.88
C PHE A 60 3.27 12.27 -9.63
N THR A 61 3.86 12.83 -8.57
CA THR A 61 4.04 12.12 -7.30
C THR A 61 2.69 11.78 -6.66
N TYR A 62 1.73 12.71 -6.68
CA TYR A 62 0.36 12.48 -6.21
C TYR A 62 -0.29 11.33 -7.00
N VAL A 63 -0.29 11.40 -8.34
CA VAL A 63 -0.89 10.36 -9.20
C VAL A 63 -0.24 8.99 -8.97
N ALA A 64 1.08 8.93 -8.89
CA ALA A 64 1.82 7.69 -8.67
C ALA A 64 1.52 7.08 -7.30
N PHE A 65 1.24 7.90 -6.28
CA PHE A 65 0.91 7.45 -4.93
C PHE A 65 -0.45 6.74 -4.93
N PHE A 66 -1.46 7.35 -5.55
CA PHE A 66 -2.76 6.73 -5.70
C PHE A 66 -2.70 5.49 -6.58
N ALA A 67 -1.94 5.53 -7.68
CA ALA A 67 -1.73 4.34 -8.50
C ALA A 67 -1.14 3.19 -7.66
N GLY A 68 -0.16 3.49 -6.79
CA GLY A 68 0.39 2.53 -5.83
C GLY A 68 -0.67 1.94 -4.89
N LEU A 69 -1.47 2.79 -4.25
CA LEU A 69 -2.57 2.37 -3.37
C LEU A 69 -3.62 1.53 -4.11
N PHE A 70 -4.05 1.96 -5.31
CA PHE A 70 -5.00 1.21 -6.12
C PHE A 70 -4.45 -0.16 -6.54
N MET A 71 -3.17 -0.23 -6.89
CA MET A 71 -2.52 -1.49 -7.21
C MET A 71 -2.42 -2.42 -6.01
N ILE A 72 -2.16 -1.89 -4.81
CA ILE A 72 -2.22 -2.68 -3.56
C ILE A 72 -3.62 -3.27 -3.39
N LEU A 73 -4.68 -2.45 -3.52
CA LEU A 73 -6.07 -2.90 -3.39
C LEU A 73 -6.46 -3.94 -4.45
N LEU A 74 -6.09 -3.71 -5.72
CA LEU A 74 -6.30 -4.68 -6.80
C LEU A 74 -5.54 -5.99 -6.55
N GLY A 75 -4.32 -5.89 -6.01
CA GLY A 75 -3.52 -7.03 -5.63
C GLY A 75 -4.19 -7.89 -4.56
N VAL A 76 -4.72 -7.24 -3.52
CA VAL A 76 -5.55 -7.90 -2.49
C VAL A 76 -6.78 -8.54 -3.12
N PHE A 77 -7.55 -7.78 -3.91
CA PHE A 77 -8.80 -8.27 -4.52
C PHE A 77 -8.57 -9.51 -5.38
N PHE A 78 -7.64 -9.44 -6.34
CA PHE A 78 -7.35 -10.59 -7.20
C PHE A 78 -6.75 -11.77 -6.43
N GLY A 79 -5.94 -11.49 -5.41
CA GLY A 79 -5.36 -12.53 -4.59
C GLY A 79 -6.39 -13.25 -3.71
N LEU A 80 -7.37 -12.53 -3.17
CA LEU A 80 -8.53 -13.10 -2.45
C LEU A 80 -9.43 -13.95 -3.35
N LEU A 81 -9.50 -13.64 -4.65
CA LEU A 81 -10.15 -14.52 -5.63
C LEU A 81 -9.30 -15.75 -6.00
N GLY A 82 -8.13 -15.93 -5.37
CA GLY A 82 -7.17 -16.99 -5.66
C GLY A 82 -6.38 -16.77 -6.96
N GLY A 83 -6.44 -15.56 -7.53
CA GLY A 83 -5.70 -15.15 -8.71
C GLY A 83 -4.20 -15.09 -8.44
N ARG A 84 -3.41 -15.61 -9.37
CA ARG A 84 -1.94 -15.69 -9.23
C ARG A 84 -1.25 -14.34 -9.45
N LEU A 85 -1.90 -13.44 -10.18
CA LEU A 85 -1.39 -12.10 -10.46
C LEU A 85 -1.56 -11.14 -9.28
N GLY A 86 -2.49 -11.43 -8.35
CA GLY A 86 -2.81 -10.55 -7.23
C GLY A 86 -1.57 -10.14 -6.42
N PRO A 87 -0.76 -11.09 -5.91
CA PRO A 87 0.44 -10.74 -5.17
C PRO A 87 1.46 -9.93 -5.95
N GLY A 88 1.62 -10.20 -7.26
CA GLY A 88 2.53 -9.43 -8.12
C GLY A 88 2.07 -7.99 -8.34
N VAL A 89 0.78 -7.80 -8.63
CA VAL A 89 0.18 -6.46 -8.76
C VAL A 89 0.31 -5.68 -7.45
N GLY A 90 0.01 -6.33 -6.33
CA GLY A 90 0.15 -5.73 -5.00
C GLY A 90 1.58 -5.34 -4.67
N LEU A 91 2.57 -6.17 -5.03
CA LEU A 91 3.98 -5.88 -4.83
C LEU A 91 4.45 -4.65 -5.62
N VAL A 92 4.02 -4.51 -6.88
CA VAL A 92 4.33 -3.30 -7.67
C VAL A 92 3.68 -2.07 -7.05
N GLY A 93 2.45 -2.20 -6.54
CA GLY A 93 1.79 -1.13 -5.79
C GLY A 93 2.56 -0.73 -4.51
N MET A 94 3.05 -1.71 -3.75
CA MET A 94 3.89 -1.48 -2.57
C MET A 94 5.19 -0.76 -2.95
N LEU A 95 5.83 -1.11 -4.06
CA LEU A 95 7.04 -0.43 -4.53
C LEU A 95 6.76 1.04 -4.84
N LEU A 96 5.69 1.35 -5.57
CA LEU A 96 5.30 2.73 -5.86
C LEU A 96 5.02 3.53 -4.58
N PHE A 97 4.22 2.96 -3.67
CA PHE A 97 3.94 3.56 -2.36
C PHE A 97 5.24 3.86 -1.60
N THR A 98 6.17 2.90 -1.58
CA THR A 98 7.44 2.99 -0.85
C THR A 98 8.35 4.05 -1.43
N VAL A 99 8.53 4.08 -2.75
CA VAL A 99 9.38 5.07 -3.42
C VAL A 99 8.86 6.48 -3.15
N ILE A 100 7.54 6.67 -3.16
CA ILE A 100 6.95 7.98 -2.93
C ILE A 100 7.03 8.38 -1.47
N ALA A 101 6.69 7.47 -0.55
CA ALA A 101 6.84 7.74 0.88
C ALA A 101 8.32 8.05 1.22
N TRP A 102 9.26 7.31 0.63
CA TRP A 102 10.68 7.58 0.81
C TRP A 102 11.10 8.93 0.23
N TYR A 103 10.56 9.34 -0.91
CA TYR A 103 10.79 10.67 -1.49
C TYR A 103 10.39 11.81 -0.51
N PHE A 104 9.31 11.65 0.25
CA PHE A 104 8.85 12.66 1.22
C PHE A 104 9.57 12.58 2.57
N TYR A 105 9.74 11.39 3.11
CA TYR A 105 10.28 11.19 4.47
C TYR A 105 11.81 11.01 4.50
N GLY A 106 12.45 10.84 3.35
CA GLY A 106 13.90 10.73 3.22
C GLY A 106 14.49 9.63 4.10
N GLY A 107 15.62 9.92 4.76
CA GLY A 107 16.29 8.97 5.66
C GLY A 107 15.44 8.49 6.84
N GLY A 108 14.45 9.28 7.28
CA GLY A 108 13.55 8.92 8.37
C GLY A 108 12.45 7.92 7.98
N PHE A 109 12.31 7.58 6.70
CA PHE A 109 11.26 6.67 6.23
C PHE A 109 11.31 5.29 6.92
N LEU A 110 12.51 4.73 7.10
CA LEU A 110 12.66 3.42 7.74
C LEU A 110 12.26 3.43 9.21
N GLU A 111 12.45 4.57 9.89
CA GLU A 111 12.15 4.73 11.32
C GLU A 111 10.64 4.84 11.58
N ILE A 112 9.87 5.29 10.58
CA ILE A 112 8.42 5.43 10.66
C ILE A 112 7.68 4.22 10.11
N LEU A 113 8.34 3.15 9.68
CA LEU A 113 7.65 1.97 9.16
C LEU A 113 6.88 1.26 10.27
N GLY A 114 5.58 1.05 10.04
CA GLY A 114 4.73 0.28 10.93
C GLY A 114 4.69 -1.21 10.59
N GLU A 115 4.24 -2.00 11.55
CA GLU A 115 4.07 -3.45 11.43
C GLU A 115 3.08 -3.87 10.32
N GLY A 116 2.05 -3.05 10.07
CA GLY A 116 1.10 -3.27 8.98
C GLY A 116 1.77 -3.20 7.60
N TYR A 117 2.66 -2.24 7.39
CA TYR A 117 3.42 -2.12 6.15
C TYR A 117 4.34 -3.34 5.94
N LEU A 118 5.07 -3.75 6.99
CA LEU A 118 5.98 -4.90 6.91
C LEU A 118 5.22 -6.21 6.65
N LEU A 119 4.08 -6.39 7.31
CA LEU A 119 3.21 -7.54 7.10
C LEU A 119 2.66 -7.56 5.68
N ALA A 120 2.21 -6.42 5.16
CA ALA A 120 1.72 -6.30 3.78
C ALA A 120 2.81 -6.66 2.76
N LEU A 121 4.00 -6.05 2.91
CA LEU A 121 5.14 -6.27 2.02
C LEU A 121 5.57 -7.74 2.04
N GLY A 122 5.79 -8.29 3.24
CA GLY A 122 6.19 -9.69 3.41
C GLY A 122 5.16 -10.67 2.84
N SER A 123 3.88 -10.38 3.04
CA SER A 123 2.79 -11.21 2.50
C SER A 123 2.73 -11.17 0.97
N PHE A 124 2.87 -9.99 0.35
CA PHE A 124 2.91 -9.91 -1.12
C PHE A 124 4.16 -10.55 -1.71
N VAL A 125 5.34 -10.39 -1.09
CA VAL A 125 6.58 -11.07 -1.51
C VAL A 125 6.42 -12.58 -1.42
N ALA A 126 5.94 -13.09 -0.28
CA ALA A 126 5.70 -14.52 -0.10
C ALA A 126 4.66 -15.04 -1.11
N GLY A 127 3.56 -14.31 -1.31
CA GLY A 127 2.52 -14.63 -2.27
C GLY A 127 3.06 -14.69 -3.69
N PHE A 128 3.91 -13.73 -4.09
CA PHE A 128 4.51 -13.68 -5.42
C PHE A 128 5.47 -14.86 -5.66
N LEU A 129 6.40 -15.10 -4.73
CA LEU A 129 7.37 -16.19 -4.83
C LEU A 129 6.72 -17.57 -4.81
N LEU A 130 5.75 -17.79 -3.93
CA LEU A 130 5.14 -19.10 -3.70
C LEU A 130 3.96 -19.39 -4.65
N ALA A 131 3.26 -18.37 -5.15
CA ALA A 131 2.18 -18.55 -6.13
C ALA A 131 2.65 -18.49 -7.59
N GLY A 132 3.82 -17.90 -7.87
CA GLY A 132 4.40 -17.74 -9.22
C GLY A 132 5.06 -18.99 -9.81
N GLY A 133 5.66 -19.85 -8.98
CA GLY A 133 6.63 -20.89 -9.40
C GLY A 133 6.12 -22.13 -10.14
N LYS A 134 5.10 -22.07 -11.00
CA LYS A 134 4.76 -23.22 -11.88
C LYS A 134 4.84 -22.97 -13.38
N TYR A 135 4.88 -21.71 -13.84
CA TYR A 135 4.94 -21.39 -15.27
C TYR A 135 5.62 -20.04 -15.53
N LEU A 136 6.79 -19.85 -14.92
CA LEU A 136 7.88 -19.07 -15.51
C LEU A 136 8.99 -20.06 -15.83
#